data_AF-A0A2S9FZK1-F1
#
_entry.id   AF-A0A2S9FZK1-F1
#
_cell.length_a   1.000
_cell.length_b   1.000
_cell.length_c   1.000
_cell.angle_alpha   90.00
_cell.angle_beta   90.00
_cell.angle_gamma   90.00
#
_symmetry.space_group_name_H-M   'P 1'
#
loop_
_entity.id
_entity.type
_entity.pdbx_description
1 polymer ?
#
loop_
_entity_poly.entity_id
_entity_poly.type
_entity_poly.pdbx_seq_one_letter_code
_entity_poly.pdbx_strand_id
1 'polypeptide(L)'
;MVVIQGPRFSTRAESQWFANQGFRLVNMTGYPESVLARELEMCYAAIALVTDVDAGVEAGQGVKAIDVFAEFERNLVPFKKLVH
;
A
#
# COMPACT_ATOMS: atom_id res chain seq x y z
N MET A 1 -1.46 7.91 -3.15
CA MET A 1 -0.73 6.63 -3.10
C MET A 1 0.09 6.49 -4.37
N VAL A 2 1.20 5.74 -4.33
CA VAL A 2 1.93 5.30 -5.52
C VAL A 2 1.71 3.79 -5.69
N VAL A 3 1.58 3.34 -6.93
CA VAL A 3 1.41 1.93 -7.29
C VAL A 3 2.68 1.47 -7.99
N ILE A 4 3.35 0.46 -7.44
CA ILE A 4 4.55 -0.15 -8.02
C ILE A 4 4.20 -1.54 -8.58
N GLN A 5 4.96 -2.03 -9.55
CA GLN A 5 4.64 -3.31 -10.21
C GLN A 5 4.86 -4.56 -9.34
N GLY A 6 5.65 -4.48 -8.27
CA GLY A 6 6.05 -5.66 -7.51
C GLY A 6 6.84 -6.69 -8.35
N PRO A 7 6.97 -7.96 -7.91
CA PRO A 7 6.56 -8.50 -6.61
C PRO A 7 7.53 -8.13 -5.48
N ARG A 8 8.69 -7.54 -5.81
CA ARG A 8 9.63 -7.04 -4.82
C ARG A 8 9.07 -5.80 -4.12
N PHE A 9 9.37 -5.68 -2.83
CA PHE A 9 9.20 -4.41 -2.14
C PHE A 9 10.17 -3.35 -2.67
N SER A 10 9.84 -2.10 -2.39
CA SER A 10 10.70 -0.98 -2.73
C SER A 10 12.03 -1.06 -1.97
N THR A 11 13.10 -0.64 -2.64
CA THR A 11 14.35 -0.34 -1.95
C THR A 11 14.19 0.95 -1.16
N ARG A 12 15.03 1.15 -0.14
CA ARG A 12 15.05 2.40 0.64
C ARG A 12 15.18 3.65 -0.25
N ALA A 13 15.97 3.58 -1.32
CA ALA A 13 16.14 4.69 -2.24
C ALA A 13 14.85 5.02 -2.99
N GLU A 14 14.11 4.00 -3.43
CA GLU A 14 12.81 4.17 -4.08
C GLU A 14 11.77 4.72 -3.10
N SER A 15 11.68 4.17 -1.89
CA SER A 15 10.77 4.64 -0.84
C SER A 15 11.01 6.13 -0.51
N GLN A 16 12.28 6.54 -0.39
CA GLN A 16 12.65 7.94 -0.17
C GLN A 16 12.31 8.82 -1.37
N TRP A 17 12.53 8.32 -2.59
CA TRP A 17 12.14 9.04 -3.78
C TRP A 17 10.63 9.28 -3.82
N PHE A 18 9.81 8.25 -3.56
CA PHE A 18 8.35 8.41 -3.49
C PHE A 18 7.93 9.40 -2.39
N ALA A 19 8.53 9.31 -1.20
CA ALA A 19 8.25 10.23 -0.11
C ALA A 19 8.60 11.68 -0.47
N ASN A 20 9.74 11.91 -1.11
CA ASN A 20 10.17 13.24 -1.57
C ASN A 20 9.25 13.83 -2.66
N GLN A 21 8.58 12.97 -3.43
CA GLN A 21 7.55 13.36 -4.40
C GLN A 21 6.18 13.61 -3.74
N GLY A 22 6.08 13.52 -2.41
CA GLY A 22 4.85 13.76 -1.65
C GLY A 22 3.92 12.55 -1.53
N PHE A 23 4.33 11.36 -1.97
CA PHE A 23 3.54 10.15 -1.76
C PHE A 23 3.63 9.72 -0.29
N ARG A 24 2.48 9.29 0.25
CA ARG A 24 2.33 8.87 1.66
C ARG A 24 1.98 7.39 1.84
N LEU A 25 1.74 6.67 0.74
CA LEU A 25 1.34 5.26 0.74
C LEU A 25 1.81 4.61 -0.55
N VAL A 26 2.38 3.41 -0.42
CA VAL A 26 2.86 2.57 -1.52
C VAL A 26 2.02 1.29 -1.53
N ASN A 27 1.58 0.83 -2.71
CA ASN A 27 0.94 -0.48 -2.88
C ASN A 27 1.24 -1.05 -4.28
N MET A 28 0.64 -2.19 -4.62
CA MET A 28 0.83 -2.87 -5.91
C MET A 28 -0.46 -3.11 -6.70
N THR A 29 -1.60 -2.60 -6.22
CA THR A 29 -2.95 -2.99 -6.71
C THR A 29 -3.94 -1.82 -6.84
N GLY A 30 -3.51 -0.57 -6.61
CA GLY A 30 -4.39 0.59 -6.79
C GLY A 30 -4.64 0.96 -8.27
N TYR A 31 -3.81 0.43 -9.16
CA TYR A 31 -3.83 0.65 -10.61
C TYR A 31 -3.62 -0.71 -11.29
N PRO A 32 -4.39 -1.05 -12.35
CA PRO A 32 -5.26 -0.17 -13.14
C PRO A 32 -6.71 0.00 -12.66
N GLU A 33 -7.11 -0.64 -11.57
CA GLU A 33 -8.50 -0.74 -11.10
C GLU A 33 -9.19 0.63 -10.93
N SER A 34 -8.49 1.61 -10.38
CA SER A 34 -9.02 2.97 -10.19
C SER A 34 -9.35 3.68 -11.50
N VAL A 35 -8.56 3.44 -12.56
CA VAL A 35 -8.78 4.02 -13.88
C VAL A 35 -9.92 3.28 -14.58
N LEU A 36 -9.90 1.95 -14.57
CA LEU A 36 -10.95 1.12 -15.16
C LEU A 36 -12.33 1.42 -14.55
N ALA A 37 -12.40 1.62 -13.23
CA ALA A 37 -13.66 2.00 -12.57
C ALA A 37 -14.18 3.36 -13.06
N ARG A 38 -13.29 4.31 -13.39
CA ARG A 38 -13.70 5.61 -13.95
C ARG A 38 -14.11 5.52 -15.40
N GLU A 39 -13.45 4.69 -16.20
CA GLU A 39 -13.85 4.39 -17.58
C GLU A 39 -15.24 3.74 -17.64
N LEU A 40 -15.59 2.94 -16.62
CA LEU A 40 -16.91 2.32 -16.44
C LEU A 40 -17.94 3.23 -15.73
N GLU A 41 -17.61 4.50 -15.48
CA GLU A 41 -18.48 5.46 -14.77
C GLU A 41 -18.91 5.02 -13.36
N MET A 42 -18.08 4.19 -12.70
CA MET A 42 -18.34 3.70 -11.34
C MET A 42 -17.71 4.60 -10.28
N CYS A 43 -18.42 4.78 -9.16
CA CYS A 43 -17.84 5.36 -7.96
C CYS A 43 -16.81 4.39 -7.36
N TYR A 44 -15.56 4.82 -7.25
CA TYR A 44 -14.47 4.04 -6.68
C TYR A 44 -13.86 4.77 -5.48
N ALA A 45 -13.72 4.05 -4.37
CA ALA A 45 -13.03 4.50 -3.16
C ALA A 45 -12.05 3.43 -2.71
N ALA A 46 -10.77 3.79 -2.61
CA ALA A 46 -9.74 2.90 -2.09
C ALA A 46 -9.61 3.08 -0.57
N ILE A 47 -9.65 1.97 0.17
CA ILE A 47 -9.32 1.91 1.59
C ILE A 47 -8.09 1.02 1.71
N ALA A 48 -6.99 1.58 2.23
CA ALA A 48 -5.73 0.87 2.39
C ALA A 48 -5.45 0.66 3.88
N LEU A 49 -5.07 -0.57 4.25
CA LEU A 49 -4.52 -0.86 5.56
C LEU A 49 -3.01 -0.63 5.53
N VAL A 50 -2.50 0.19 6.44
CA VAL A 50 -1.05 0.40 6.58
C VAL A 50 -0.48 -0.79 7.34
N THR A 51 0.29 -1.64 6.64
CA THR A 51 0.89 -2.86 7.20
C THR A 51 2.30 -2.66 7.72
N ASP A 52 3.00 -1.66 7.21
CA ASP A 52 4.40 -1.37 7.50
C ASP A 52 4.71 0.08 7.09
N VAL A 53 5.94 0.52 7.39
CA VAL A 53 6.42 1.88 7.10
C VAL A 53 7.29 1.94 5.83
N ASP A 54 7.19 0.92 4.97
CA ASP A 54 8.07 0.68 3.83
C ASP A 54 9.57 0.65 4.24
N ALA A 55 10.50 0.60 3.29
CA ALA A 55 11.95 0.62 3.58
C ALA A 55 12.48 1.98 4.10
N GLY A 56 11.60 2.86 4.62
CA GLY A 56 11.79 4.31 4.68
C GLY A 56 12.02 4.94 6.05
N VAL A 57 11.88 4.24 7.18
CA VAL A 57 12.03 4.87 8.51
C VAL A 57 13.35 4.50 9.20
N GLU A 58 13.79 3.24 9.14
CA GLU A 58 15.06 2.80 9.75
C GLU A 58 15.89 1.95 8.80
N ALA A 59 17.22 2.13 8.83
CA ALA A 59 18.13 1.31 8.05
C ALA A 59 18.22 -0.11 8.64
N GLY A 60 18.01 -1.13 7.80
CA GLY A 60 18.20 -2.53 8.18
C GLY A 60 16.91 -3.34 8.40
N GLN A 61 15.74 -2.70 8.40
CA GLN A 61 14.44 -3.39 8.46
C GLN A 61 13.77 -3.33 7.09
N GLY A 62 14.07 -4.30 6.23
CA GLY A 62 13.33 -4.50 4.99
C GLY A 62 11.95 -5.10 5.27
N VAL A 63 10.96 -4.76 4.46
CA VAL A 63 9.61 -5.32 4.55
C VAL A 63 9.65 -6.81 4.22
N LYS A 64 9.05 -7.63 5.08
CA LYS A 64 8.85 -9.07 4.84
C LYS A 64 7.37 -9.35 4.67
N ALA A 65 7.05 -10.19 3.68
CA ALA A 65 5.66 -10.56 3.41
C ALA A 65 4.96 -11.16 4.64
N ILE A 66 5.68 -11.94 5.47
CA ILE A 66 5.12 -12.53 6.68
C ILE A 66 4.62 -11.48 7.69
N ASP A 67 5.36 -10.38 7.84
CA ASP A 67 5.00 -9.31 8.77
C ASP A 67 3.79 -8.53 8.24
N VAL A 68 3.74 -8.32 6.92
CA VAL A 68 2.59 -7.70 6.22
C VAL A 68 1.32 -8.52 6.43
N PHE A 69 1.38 -9.84 6.24
CA PHE A 69 0.22 -10.70 6.44
C PHE A 69 -0.21 -10.76 7.91
N ALA A 70 0.73 -10.81 8.85
CA ALA A 70 0.42 -10.78 10.27
C ALA A 70 -0.28 -9.47 10.70
N GLU A 71 0.19 -8.33 10.20
CA GLU A 71 -0.44 -7.03 10.45
C GLU A 71 -1.84 -6.93 9.83
N PHE A 72 -2.00 -7.50 8.63
CA PHE A 72 -3.28 -7.57 7.95
C PHE A 72 -4.30 -8.40 8.74
N GLU A 73 -3.91 -9.60 9.18
CA GLU A 73 -4.77 -10.47 10.00
C GLU A 73 -5.18 -9.80 11.31
N ARG A 74 -4.24 -9.11 11.97
CA ARG A 74 -4.50 -8.39 13.23
C ARG A 74 -5.59 -7.33 13.10
N ASN A 75 -5.65 -6.62 11.98
CA ASN A 75 -6.59 -5.53 11.76
C ASN A 75 -7.80 -5.91 10.91
N LEU A 76 -7.91 -7.17 10.48
CA LEU A 76 -8.97 -7.60 9.56
C LEU A 76 -10.37 -7.40 10.14
N VAL A 77 -10.56 -7.69 11.44
CA VAL A 77 -11.85 -7.54 12.11
C VAL A 77 -12.30 -6.07 12.20
N PRO A 78 -11.52 -5.13 12.74
CA PRO A 78 -11.91 -3.72 12.74
C PRO A 78 -12.03 -3.15 11.33
N PHE A 79 -11.19 -3.57 10.38
CA PHE A 79 -11.29 -3.16 8.99
C PHE A 79 -12.64 -3.55 8.36
N LYS A 80 -13.10 -4.78 8.58
CA LYS A 80 -14.43 -5.22 8.10
C LYS A 80 -15.57 -4.40 8.68
N LYS A 81 -15.47 -3.96 9.94
CA LYS A 81 -16.47 -3.09 10.58
C LYS A 81 -16.46 -1.64 10.04
N LEU A 82 -15.41 -1.22 9.34
CA LEU A 82 -15.37 0.10 8.71
C LEU A 82 -16.13 0.12 7.38
N VAL A 83 -16.15 -1.01 6.67
CA VAL A 83 -16.74 -1.13 5.33
C VAL A 83 -18.23 -1.47 5.37
N HIS A 84 -18.72 -2.02 6.49
CA HIS A 84 -20.11 -2.42 6.74
C HIS A 84 -20.73 -1.57 7.85
#